data_AF-A0A9D7T356-F1
#
_entry.id   AF-A0A9D7T356-F1
#
_cell.length_a   1.000
_cell.length_b   1.000
_cell.length_c   1.000
_cell.angle_alpha   90.00
_cell.angle_beta   90.00
_cell.angle_gamma   90.00
#
_symmetry.space_group_name_H-M   'P 1'
#
loop_
_entity.id
_entity.type
_entity.pdbx_description
1 polymer ?
#
loop_
_entity_poly.entity_id
_entity_poly.type
_entity_poly.pdbx_seq_one_letter_code
_entity_poly.pdbx_strand_id
1 'polypeptide(L)'
;MDIGAGSDTSGTNHLVSHCTIQNTGLKGVYMRAATDFPLTKSNLRVEDCEISNFGRVGFCYQPAVQIYGCGQIVRNNLFRDSHHSAILWDGNDHLMELNEIHRVCQTSGDVGAIYSSNDWGARGNIIRHNYIHDVYSVLGRWVHGIYLDDCLSGVTVQVTSSRTWWATPSWRAVVAITS
;
A
#
# COMPACT_ATOMS: atom_id res chain seq x y z
N MET A 1 -6.42 -4.27 -19.01
CA MET A 1 -7.50 -3.32 -18.71
C MET A 1 -8.27 -3.91 -17.54
N ASP A 2 -8.03 -3.39 -16.33
CA ASP A 2 -8.73 -3.83 -15.12
C ASP A 2 -10.00 -2.97 -14.95
N ILE A 3 -11.16 -3.56 -15.25
CA ILE A 3 -12.45 -2.86 -15.41
C ILE A 3 -13.06 -2.30 -14.11
N GLY A 4 -12.29 -2.20 -13.02
CA GLY A 4 -12.76 -1.60 -11.77
C GLY A 4 -11.76 -0.69 -11.04
N ALA A 5 -10.59 -0.42 -11.63
CA ALA A 5 -9.64 0.54 -11.08
C ALA A 5 -10.09 1.99 -11.36
N GLY A 6 -9.92 2.89 -10.39
CA GLY A 6 -10.16 4.33 -10.59
C GLY A 6 -9.17 4.98 -11.57
N SER A 7 -7.96 4.45 -11.68
CA SER A 7 -6.96 4.80 -12.69
C SER A 7 -6.04 3.60 -12.99
N ASP A 8 -5.73 3.36 -14.27
CA ASP A 8 -4.77 2.34 -14.72
C ASP A 8 -3.60 3.04 -15.43
N THR A 9 -2.43 3.01 -14.79
CA THR A 9 -1.19 3.55 -15.35
C THR A 9 -0.26 2.40 -15.71
N SER A 10 -0.20 2.09 -17.00
CA SER A 10 0.81 1.21 -17.57
C SER A 10 1.77 2.02 -18.42
N GLY A 11 3.07 1.69 -18.39
CA GLY A 11 4.07 2.45 -19.14
C GLY A 11 5.28 2.85 -18.29
N THR A 12 5.87 3.99 -18.64
CA THR A 12 6.99 4.59 -17.91
C THR A 12 6.79 6.10 -17.78
N ASN A 13 7.28 6.68 -16.68
CA ASN A 13 7.30 8.12 -16.42
C ASN A 13 5.91 8.78 -16.43
N HIS A 14 4.90 8.13 -15.84
CA HIS A 14 3.58 8.72 -15.63
C HIS A 14 3.40 9.17 -14.18
N LEU A 15 2.66 10.27 -14.01
CA LEU A 15 2.34 10.86 -12.71
C LEU A 15 0.82 10.99 -12.58
N VAL A 16 0.26 10.42 -11.52
CA VAL A 16 -1.06 10.76 -11.02
C VAL A 16 -0.84 11.71 -9.84
N SER A 17 -1.33 12.95 -9.94
CA SER A 17 -1.13 13.90 -8.86
C SER A 17 -2.27 14.88 -8.67
N HIS A 18 -2.45 15.36 -7.43
CA HIS A 18 -3.48 16.35 -7.09
C HIS A 18 -4.91 15.87 -7.43
N CYS A 19 -5.15 14.57 -7.29
CA CYS A 19 -6.43 13.94 -7.61
C CYS A 19 -7.17 13.50 -6.35
N THR A 20 -8.50 13.52 -6.44
CA THR A 20 -9.40 12.90 -5.47
C THR A 20 -10.09 11.69 -6.13
N ILE A 21 -9.77 10.48 -5.68
CA ILE A 21 -10.33 9.22 -6.19
C ILE A 21 -11.21 8.62 -5.10
N GLN A 22 -12.50 8.44 -5.38
CA GLN A 22 -13.46 8.02 -4.37
C GLN A 22 -14.46 7.00 -4.91
N ASN A 23 -14.97 6.16 -4.01
CA ASN A 23 -16.09 5.25 -4.26
C ASN A 23 -15.81 4.18 -5.33
N THR A 24 -14.55 3.75 -5.49
CA THR A 24 -14.18 2.73 -6.48
C THR A 24 -14.70 1.35 -6.06
N GLY A 25 -15.20 0.58 -7.04
CA GLY A 25 -15.66 -0.79 -6.79
C GLY A 25 -14.52 -1.73 -6.42
N LEU A 26 -13.35 -1.55 -7.04
CA LEU A 26 -12.12 -2.29 -6.79
C LEU A 26 -11.02 -1.31 -6.31
N LYS A 27 -9.76 -1.56 -6.70
CA LYS A 27 -8.60 -0.74 -6.36
C LYS A 27 -8.70 0.72 -6.83
N GLY A 28 -7.96 1.63 -6.18
CA GLY A 28 -7.92 3.04 -6.55
C GLY A 28 -7.08 3.29 -7.81
N VAL A 29 -5.76 3.11 -7.70
CA VAL A 29 -4.79 3.26 -8.78
C VAL A 29 -4.02 1.96 -8.98
N TYR A 30 -3.89 1.52 -10.23
CA TYR A 30 -2.99 0.44 -10.62
C TYR A 30 -1.76 1.02 -11.32
N MET A 31 -0.57 0.69 -10.81
CA MET A 31 0.71 1.11 -11.36
C MET A 31 1.47 -0.10 -11.85
N ARG A 32 1.48 -0.33 -13.17
CA ARG A 32 2.16 -1.49 -13.79
C ARG A 32 3.29 -1.02 -14.71
N ALA A 33 4.50 -1.51 -14.46
CA ALA A 33 5.61 -1.27 -15.38
C ALA A 33 5.31 -1.78 -16.81
N ALA A 34 5.89 -1.12 -17.82
CA ALA A 34 5.67 -1.43 -19.24
C ALA A 34 6.24 -2.77 -19.71
N THR A 35 7.20 -3.35 -18.98
CA THR A 35 7.96 -4.52 -19.41
C THR A 35 7.80 -5.67 -18.43
N ASP A 36 7.82 -6.90 -18.95
CA ASP A 36 7.87 -8.12 -18.13
C ASP A 36 9.24 -8.30 -17.44
N PHE A 37 10.20 -7.40 -17.68
CA PHE A 37 11.49 -7.36 -17.00
C PHE A 37 11.39 -6.53 -15.70
N PRO A 38 11.49 -7.16 -14.51
CA PRO A 38 11.15 -6.55 -13.23
C PRO A 38 12.23 -5.63 -12.66
N LEU A 39 13.24 -5.22 -13.45
CA LEU A 39 14.39 -4.44 -12.96
C LEU A 39 14.60 -3.09 -13.67
N THR A 40 13.86 -2.81 -14.75
CA THR A 40 13.92 -1.49 -15.38
C THR A 40 12.96 -0.54 -14.66
N LYS A 41 13.49 0.56 -14.11
CA LYS A 41 12.68 1.54 -13.39
C LYS A 41 11.64 2.17 -14.31
N SER A 42 10.37 1.97 -13.96
CA SER A 42 9.22 2.54 -14.67
C SER A 42 8.94 3.98 -14.26
N ASN A 43 9.35 4.40 -13.05
CA ASN A 43 9.12 5.75 -12.52
C ASN A 43 7.66 6.20 -12.60
N LEU A 44 6.70 5.27 -12.41
CA LEU A 44 5.31 5.65 -12.21
C LEU A 44 5.16 6.25 -10.82
N ARG A 45 4.35 7.29 -10.69
CA ARG A 45 4.25 8.09 -9.47
C ARG A 45 2.80 8.39 -9.11
N VAL A 46 2.44 8.26 -7.83
CA VAL A 46 1.17 8.72 -7.25
C VAL A 46 1.50 9.68 -6.12
N GLU A 47 1.13 10.95 -6.28
CA GLU A 47 1.57 12.03 -5.38
C GLU A 47 0.47 13.03 -5.07
N ASP A 48 0.44 13.55 -3.85
CA ASP A 48 -0.50 14.64 -3.49
C ASP A 48 -1.97 14.29 -3.78
N CYS A 49 -2.34 13.00 -3.67
CA CYS A 49 -3.69 12.51 -3.94
C CYS A 49 -4.44 12.16 -2.65
N GLU A 50 -5.77 12.22 -2.72
CA GLU A 50 -6.67 11.63 -1.73
C GLU A 50 -7.42 10.46 -2.35
N ILE A 51 -7.29 9.27 -1.78
CA ILE A 51 -7.99 8.06 -2.22
C ILE A 51 -8.83 7.51 -1.07
N SER A 52 -10.15 7.42 -1.25
CA SER A 52 -11.05 6.95 -0.19
C SER A 52 -12.21 6.08 -0.66
N ASN A 53 -12.76 5.27 0.25
CA ASN A 53 -13.90 4.39 -0.04
C ASN A 53 -13.66 3.51 -1.28
N PHE A 54 -12.50 2.85 -1.30
CA PHE A 54 -12.07 1.93 -2.36
C PHE A 54 -12.30 0.47 -1.95
N GLY A 55 -12.35 -0.45 -2.92
CA GLY A 55 -12.64 -1.87 -2.66
C GLY A 55 -14.07 -2.13 -2.21
N ARG A 56 -15.04 -1.32 -2.67
CA ARG A 56 -16.45 -1.41 -2.24
C ARG A 56 -17.18 -2.67 -2.67
N VAL A 57 -16.71 -3.32 -3.72
CA VAL A 57 -17.27 -4.56 -4.27
C VAL A 57 -16.29 -5.72 -4.04
N GLY A 58 -15.00 -5.48 -4.28
CA GLY A 58 -13.94 -6.43 -3.94
C GLY A 58 -13.32 -6.09 -2.60
N PHE A 59 -13.57 -6.91 -1.58
CA PHE A 59 -13.14 -6.59 -0.21
C PHE A 59 -11.69 -6.98 0.06
N CYS A 60 -11.14 -7.93 -0.69
CA CYS A 60 -9.79 -8.44 -0.49
C CYS A 60 -8.89 -8.07 -1.66
N TYR A 61 -7.64 -7.69 -1.34
CA TYR A 61 -6.63 -7.32 -2.33
C TYR A 61 -7.06 -6.21 -3.31
N GLN A 62 -7.87 -5.27 -2.83
CA GLN A 62 -8.28 -4.07 -3.57
C GLN A 62 -7.76 -2.81 -2.86
N PRO A 63 -6.49 -2.43 -3.06
CA PRO A 63 -5.87 -1.33 -2.34
C PRO A 63 -6.17 0.04 -2.94
N ALA A 64 -5.80 1.11 -2.23
CA ALA A 64 -5.80 2.46 -2.79
C ALA A 64 -4.81 2.54 -3.95
N VAL A 65 -3.62 1.95 -3.77
CA VAL A 65 -2.59 1.84 -4.81
C VAL A 65 -2.06 0.41 -4.85
N GLN A 66 -2.14 -0.21 -6.03
CA GLN A 66 -1.49 -1.48 -6.33
C GLN A 66 -0.27 -1.20 -7.22
N ILE A 67 0.90 -1.62 -6.77
CA ILE A 67 2.17 -1.45 -7.45
C ILE A 67 2.64 -2.79 -8.03
N TYR A 68 3.16 -2.78 -9.25
CA TYR A 68 3.80 -3.93 -9.88
C TYR A 68 4.96 -3.50 -10.78
N GLY A 69 6.18 -3.99 -10.51
CA GLY A 69 7.34 -3.83 -11.39
C GLY A 69 8.57 -3.24 -10.68
N CYS A 70 9.16 -2.17 -11.20
CA CYS A 70 10.35 -1.55 -10.58
C CYS A 70 10.31 -0.02 -10.60
N GLY A 71 10.76 0.60 -9.50
CA GLY A 71 11.03 2.04 -9.43
C GLY A 71 9.82 2.97 -9.25
N GLN A 72 8.66 2.44 -8.89
CA GLN A 72 7.45 3.23 -8.61
C GLN A 72 7.53 3.99 -7.29
N ILE A 73 6.86 5.14 -7.23
CA ILE A 73 6.84 6.03 -6.05
C ILE A 73 5.40 6.32 -5.66
N VAL A 74 5.08 6.15 -4.38
CA VAL A 74 3.81 6.55 -3.76
C VAL A 74 4.14 7.47 -2.60
N ARG A 75 3.89 8.77 -2.77
CA ARG A 75 4.30 9.75 -1.76
C ARG A 75 3.32 10.87 -1.48
N ASN A 76 3.29 11.34 -0.24
CA ASN A 76 2.48 12.49 0.17
C ASN A 76 0.99 12.36 -0.18
N ASN A 77 0.41 11.17 0.01
CA ASN A 77 -1.00 10.91 -0.25
C ASN A 77 -1.79 10.68 1.05
N LEU A 78 -3.10 10.86 0.99
CA LEU A 78 -4.06 10.47 2.02
C LEU A 78 -4.87 9.26 1.57
N PHE A 79 -4.76 8.14 2.30
CA PHE A 79 -5.52 6.91 2.03
C PHE A 79 -6.44 6.57 3.21
N ARG A 80 -7.74 6.45 2.94
CA ARG A 80 -8.71 6.19 4.02
C ARG A 80 -9.93 5.40 3.62
N ASP A 81 -10.60 4.83 4.62
CA ASP A 81 -11.92 4.22 4.52
C ASP A 81 -11.94 3.06 3.51
N SER A 82 -11.37 1.92 3.90
CA SER A 82 -11.39 0.71 3.08
C SER A 82 -11.42 -0.59 3.89
N HIS A 83 -11.96 -1.61 3.23
CA HIS A 83 -12.04 -2.98 3.72
C HIS A 83 -10.65 -3.63 3.87
N HIS A 84 -9.67 -3.28 3.03
CA HIS A 84 -8.33 -3.89 2.99
C HIS A 84 -7.19 -2.85 3.09
N SER A 85 -5.96 -3.31 2.83
CA SER A 85 -4.72 -2.53 2.72
C SER A 85 -4.86 -1.26 1.87
N ALA A 86 -4.12 -0.22 2.22
CA ALA A 86 -4.00 0.98 1.40
C ALA A 86 -2.99 0.81 0.26
N ILE A 87 -1.86 0.16 0.52
CA ILE A 87 -0.82 -0.09 -0.48
C ILE A 87 -0.51 -1.59 -0.52
N LEU A 88 -0.56 -2.14 -1.74
CA LEU A 88 0.03 -3.45 -2.05
C LEU A 88 1.09 -3.28 -3.12
N TRP A 89 2.21 -4.00 -3.00
CA TRP A 89 3.28 -3.96 -3.99
C TRP A 89 3.89 -5.33 -4.25
N ASP A 90 4.46 -5.45 -5.44
CA ASP A 90 5.29 -6.56 -5.90
C ASP A 90 6.39 -6.00 -6.81
N GLY A 91 7.63 -6.42 -6.57
CA GLY A 91 8.81 -6.00 -7.33
C GLY A 91 9.85 -5.22 -6.52
N ASN A 92 10.57 -4.33 -7.20
CA ASN A 92 11.85 -3.79 -6.72
C ASN A 92 11.93 -2.26 -6.73
N ASP A 93 12.82 -1.71 -5.90
CA ASP A 93 13.15 -0.28 -5.86
C ASP A 93 11.95 0.67 -5.70
N HIS A 94 10.86 0.22 -5.06
CA HIS A 94 9.72 1.07 -4.77
C HIS A 94 9.99 2.00 -3.59
N LEU A 95 9.43 3.21 -3.66
CA LEU A 95 9.47 4.17 -2.56
C LEU A 95 8.04 4.52 -2.10
N MET A 96 7.75 4.20 -0.84
CA MET A 96 6.49 4.51 -0.18
C MET A 96 6.77 5.46 0.98
N GLU A 97 6.52 6.76 0.81
CA GLU A 97 6.92 7.76 1.80
C GLU A 97 5.90 8.87 2.06
N LEU A 98 5.90 9.42 3.28
CA LEU A 98 5.10 10.61 3.61
C LEU A 98 3.59 10.45 3.42
N ASN A 99 3.07 9.22 3.30
CA ASN A 99 1.63 9.01 3.16
C ASN A 99 0.97 8.98 4.54
N GLU A 100 -0.24 9.54 4.62
CA GLU A 100 -1.15 9.37 5.75
C GLU A 100 -2.16 8.27 5.46
N ILE A 101 -2.29 7.30 6.36
CA ILE A 101 -3.14 6.12 6.16
C ILE A 101 -3.96 5.85 7.41
N HIS A 102 -5.28 5.88 7.27
CA HIS A 102 -6.17 5.61 8.41
C HIS A 102 -7.51 4.98 8.04
N ARG A 103 -8.12 4.25 8.99
CA ARG A 103 -9.40 3.54 8.78
C ARG A 103 -9.39 2.62 7.55
N VAL A 104 -8.28 1.93 7.35
CA VAL A 104 -8.12 0.85 6.36
C VAL A 104 -8.11 -0.50 7.08
N CYS A 105 -8.17 -1.60 6.33
CA CYS A 105 -8.25 -2.97 6.86
C CYS A 105 -9.52 -3.26 7.69
N GLN A 106 -10.60 -2.48 7.50
CA GLN A 106 -11.75 -2.47 8.42
C GLN A 106 -12.49 -3.80 8.53
N THR A 107 -12.39 -4.67 7.53
CA THR A 107 -13.11 -5.96 7.50
C THR A 107 -12.22 -7.13 7.07
N SER A 108 -10.92 -7.03 7.33
CA SER A 108 -9.93 -8.06 6.99
C SER A 108 -9.07 -8.43 8.20
N GLY A 109 -8.59 -9.66 8.24
CA GLY A 109 -7.51 -10.09 9.14
C GLY A 109 -6.32 -10.53 8.29
N ASP A 110 -5.17 -10.73 8.93
CA ASP A 110 -3.93 -11.10 8.26
C ASP A 110 -3.52 -10.04 7.22
N VAL A 111 -3.47 -8.78 7.69
CA VAL A 111 -3.43 -7.63 6.79
C VAL A 111 -2.64 -6.47 7.37
N GLY A 112 -1.91 -5.76 6.50
CA GLY A 112 -1.26 -4.48 6.81
C GLY A 112 -1.88 -3.32 6.04
N ALA A 113 -1.79 -2.11 6.60
CA ALA A 113 -2.12 -0.89 5.85
C ALA A 113 -1.18 -0.73 4.64
N ILE A 114 0.10 -1.05 4.81
CA ILE A 114 1.09 -1.28 3.75
C ILE A 114 1.46 -2.76 3.80
N TYR A 115 1.13 -3.53 2.76
CA TYR A 115 1.27 -4.99 2.76
C TYR A 115 1.91 -5.55 1.46
N SER A 116 2.84 -6.50 1.60
CA SER A 116 3.37 -7.34 0.52
C SER A 116 3.85 -8.68 1.08
N SER A 117 4.00 -9.69 0.21
CA SER A 117 4.34 -11.06 0.61
C SER A 117 5.14 -11.83 -0.46
N ASN A 118 5.76 -12.94 -0.06
CA ASN A 118 6.24 -14.03 -0.92
C ASN A 118 7.24 -13.66 -2.03
N ASP A 119 8.20 -12.78 -1.74
CA ASP A 119 9.29 -12.46 -2.68
C ASP A 119 10.68 -12.37 -2.01
N TRP A 120 11.48 -13.42 -2.23
CA TRP A 120 12.89 -13.48 -1.79
C TRP A 120 13.82 -12.65 -2.68
N GLY A 121 13.38 -12.34 -3.89
CA GLY A 121 14.05 -11.52 -4.89
C GLY A 121 13.77 -10.03 -4.74
N ALA A 122 12.78 -9.64 -3.93
CA ALA A 122 12.48 -8.24 -3.63
C ALA A 122 13.70 -7.52 -3.05
N ARG A 123 14.08 -6.39 -3.63
CA ARG A 123 15.26 -5.59 -3.25
C ARG A 123 14.98 -4.11 -3.43
N GLY A 124 15.64 -3.31 -2.58
CA GLY A 124 15.68 -1.85 -2.71
C GLY A 124 14.37 -1.14 -2.39
N ASN A 125 13.35 -1.86 -1.91
CA ASN A 125 12.08 -1.27 -1.52
C ASN A 125 12.23 -0.50 -0.20
N ILE A 126 11.74 0.73 -0.15
CA ILE A 126 11.84 1.62 1.00
C ILE A 126 10.46 2.08 1.44
N ILE A 127 10.15 1.87 2.72
CA ILE A 127 8.97 2.42 3.40
C ILE A 127 9.47 3.39 4.47
N ARG A 128 9.17 4.69 4.35
CA ARG A 128 9.68 5.68 5.31
C ARG A 128 8.75 6.85 5.57
N HIS A 129 8.77 7.38 6.79
CA HIS A 129 8.08 8.63 7.13
C HIS A 129 6.58 8.63 6.84
N ASN A 130 5.93 7.47 6.81
CA ASN A 130 4.47 7.41 6.71
C ASN A 130 3.83 7.64 8.10
N TYR A 131 2.62 8.19 8.10
CA TYR A 131 1.78 8.34 9.30
C TYR A 131 0.60 7.38 9.20
N ILE A 132 0.62 6.32 10.00
CA ILE A 132 -0.38 5.25 9.94
C ILE A 132 -1.14 5.24 11.27
N HIS A 133 -2.46 5.40 11.26
CA HIS A 133 -3.22 5.43 12.51
C HIS A 133 -4.65 4.92 12.31
N ASP A 134 -5.33 4.64 13.42
CA ASP A 134 -6.72 4.16 13.41
C ASP A 134 -6.92 2.95 12.48
N VAL A 135 -5.95 2.04 12.47
CA VAL A 135 -6.03 0.77 11.73
C VAL A 135 -6.57 -0.30 12.67
N TYR A 136 -7.73 -0.85 12.34
CA TYR A 136 -8.44 -1.88 13.08
C TYR A 136 -9.39 -2.63 12.16
N SER A 137 -9.80 -3.83 12.57
CA SER A 137 -10.78 -4.64 11.85
C SER A 137 -11.93 -5.04 12.76
N VAL A 138 -13.15 -5.07 12.21
CA VAL A 138 -14.31 -5.64 12.90
C VAL A 138 -14.18 -7.14 13.15
N LEU A 139 -13.29 -7.83 12.42
CA LEU A 139 -12.98 -9.25 12.62
C LEU A 139 -12.01 -9.50 13.79
N GLY A 140 -11.45 -8.44 14.40
CA GLY A 140 -10.61 -8.54 15.59
C GLY A 140 -9.11 -8.42 15.31
N ARG A 141 -8.34 -9.44 15.69
CA ARG A 141 -6.86 -9.42 15.74
C ARG A 141 -6.23 -9.58 14.34
N TRP A 142 -4.89 -9.47 14.27
CA TRP A 142 -4.07 -9.68 13.06
C TRP A 142 -4.18 -8.56 12.03
N VAL A 143 -4.08 -7.32 12.51
CA VAL A 143 -4.05 -6.11 11.69
C VAL A 143 -2.84 -5.28 12.04
N HIS A 144 -2.07 -4.89 11.04
CA HIS A 144 -0.76 -4.27 11.18
C HIS A 144 -0.67 -2.92 10.46
N GLY A 145 0.26 -2.07 10.86
CA GLY A 145 0.55 -0.85 10.10
C GLY A 145 1.33 -1.19 8.82
N ILE A 146 2.47 -1.84 9.00
CA ILE A 146 3.26 -2.41 7.91
C ILE A 146 3.29 -3.93 8.12
N TYR A 147 2.98 -4.68 7.08
CA TYR A 147 2.99 -6.14 7.10
C TYR A 147 3.88 -6.68 5.98
N LEU A 148 4.96 -7.36 6.34
CA LEU A 148 5.90 -8.00 5.41
C LEU A 148 5.79 -9.51 5.62
N ASP A 149 5.03 -10.17 4.76
CA ASP A 149 4.56 -11.54 4.99
C ASP A 149 5.27 -12.58 4.09
N ASP A 150 5.05 -13.86 4.36
CA ASP A 150 5.52 -15.01 3.58
C ASP A 150 6.99 -14.89 3.14
N CYS A 151 7.88 -14.61 4.10
CA CYS A 151 9.31 -14.48 3.84
C CYS A 151 9.71 -13.39 2.83
N LEU A 152 8.92 -12.31 2.69
CA LEU A 152 9.33 -11.13 1.93
C LEU A 152 10.67 -10.58 2.45
N SER A 153 11.56 -10.20 1.53
CA SER A 153 12.91 -9.73 1.86
C SER A 153 13.27 -8.40 1.21
N GLY A 154 14.42 -7.83 1.59
CA GLY A 154 15.01 -6.66 0.92
C GLY A 154 14.22 -5.34 1.05
N VAL A 155 13.39 -5.21 2.08
CA VAL A 155 12.63 -3.99 2.40
C VAL A 155 13.33 -3.22 3.54
N THR A 156 13.56 -1.92 3.33
CA THR A 156 14.05 -1.02 4.37
C THR A 156 12.89 -0.21 4.95
N VAL A 157 12.63 -0.35 6.25
CA VAL A 157 11.64 0.46 6.97
C VAL A 157 12.35 1.52 7.81
N GLN A 158 12.04 2.80 7.58
CA GLN A 158 12.58 3.93 8.35
C GLN A 158 11.44 4.70 9.02
N VAL A 159 11.76 5.39 10.13
CA VAL A 159 10.85 6.16 11.01
C VAL A 159 9.46 6.34 10.41
N THR A 160 8.57 5.40 10.71
CA THR A 160 7.17 5.40 10.28
C THR A 160 6.38 5.20 11.55
N SER A 161 5.46 6.12 11.86
CA SER A 161 4.66 5.99 13.07
C SER A 161 3.41 5.19 12.72
N SER A 162 3.11 4.16 13.52
CA SER A 162 1.87 3.40 13.36
C SER A 162 1.15 3.19 14.69
N ARG A 163 -0.19 3.24 14.67
CA ARG A 163 -1.06 2.97 15.83
C ARG A 163 -2.19 2.02 15.44
N THR A 164 -2.25 0.86 16.09
CA THR A 164 -3.35 -0.12 15.97
C THR A 164 -4.11 -0.26 17.29
N TRP A 165 -5.43 -0.45 17.23
CA TRP A 165 -6.31 -0.37 18.40
C TRP A 165 -6.11 -1.48 19.45
N TRP A 166 -5.51 -2.61 19.08
CA TRP A 166 -5.24 -3.73 19.98
C TRP A 166 -3.81 -3.71 20.56
N ALA A 167 -2.91 -2.88 20.02
CA ALA A 167 -1.60 -2.65 20.60
C ALA A 167 -1.74 -1.70 21.80
N THR A 168 -1.03 -1.99 22.89
CA THR A 168 -1.01 -1.16 24.11
C THR A 168 -0.72 0.33 23.80
N PRO A 169 -1.06 1.29 24.70
CA PRO A 169 -1.09 2.73 24.40
C PRO A 169 0.26 3.40 24.07
N SER A 170 1.33 2.63 23.85
CA SER A 170 2.63 3.17 23.50
C SER A 170 2.75 3.35 21.99
N TRP A 171 3.10 4.56 21.56
CA TRP A 171 3.56 4.91 20.22
C TRP A 171 4.71 4.00 19.78
N ARG A 172 4.42 2.89 19.11
CA ARG A 172 5.42 1.99 18.53
C ARG A 172 4.94 1.60 17.15
N ALA A 173 5.81 1.81 16.16
CA ALA A 173 5.63 1.29 14.81
C ALA A 173 5.41 -0.22 14.89
N VAL A 174 4.17 -0.68 14.73
CA VAL A 174 3.84 -2.10 14.57
C VAL A 174 4.16 -2.47 13.12
N VAL A 175 5.43 -2.77 12.88
CA VAL A 175 5.87 -3.58 11.74
C VAL A 175 5.71 -5.02 12.18
N ALA A 176 4.87 -5.79 11.48
CA ALA A 176 4.85 -7.23 11.61
C ALA A 176 5.68 -7.85 10.49
N ILE A 177 6.61 -8.72 10.89
CA ILE A 177 7.38 -9.56 9.99
C ILE A 177 7.01 -10.99 10.39
N THR A 178 6.38 -11.72 9.48
CA THR A 178 6.03 -13.14 9.63
C THR A 178 6.99 -13.93 8.74
N SER A 179 7.75 -14.82 9.36
CA SER A 179 8.75 -15.71 8.73
C SER A 179 8.37 -17.15 8.94
#